data_AF-A0A382TXJ2-F1
#
_entry.id   AF-A0A382TXJ2-F1
#
_cell.length_a   1.000
_cell.length_b   1.000
_cell.length_c   1.000
_cell.angle_alpha   90.00
_cell.angle_beta   90.00
_cell.angle_gamma   90.00
#
_symmetry.space_group_name_H-M   'P 1'
#
loop_
_entity.id
_entity.type
_entity.pdbx_description
1 polymer ?
#
loop_
_entity_poly.entity_id
_entity_poly.type
_entity_poly.pdbx_seq_one_letter_code
_entity_poly.pdbx_strand_id
1 'polypeptide(L)'
;MAIYDCFQFFDEEHILDLRLNILDEFVDFFVFVESTTDHQGNPKKLNFDINKFQKFKKKIVYIVVDDTEESIKRPHIGGESLVEQHQRNSLMRGLKNCKDDDLIILSDVDEIP
;
A
#
# COMPACT_ATOMS: atom_id res chain seq x y z
N MET A 1 13.64 6.85 15.79
CA MET A 1 13.59 5.86 14.71
C MET A 1 12.39 4.95 14.92
N ALA A 2 11.34 5.22 14.15
CA ALA A 2 10.26 4.29 13.87
C ALA A 2 10.53 3.56 12.54
N ILE A 3 9.93 2.38 12.37
CA ILE A 3 10.02 1.56 11.15
C ILE A 3 8.65 1.52 10.47
N TYR A 4 8.62 1.93 9.20
CA TYR A 4 7.45 1.97 8.34
C TYR A 4 7.54 0.89 7.29
N ASP A 5 6.61 -0.06 7.32
CA ASP A 5 6.46 -1.09 6.31
C ASP A 5 5.48 -0.62 5.21
N CYS A 6 5.97 -0.42 3.99
CA CYS A 6 5.22 0.19 2.90
C CYS A 6 5.03 -0.75 1.71
N PHE A 7 3.81 -0.90 1.23
CA PHE A 7 3.49 -1.79 0.10
C PHE A 7 2.17 -1.42 -0.62
N GLN A 8 1.96 -1.96 -1.82
CA GLN A 8 0.69 -1.86 -2.54
C GLN A 8 -0.20 -3.07 -2.20
N PHE A 9 -1.52 -2.87 -2.08
CA PHE A 9 -2.47 -3.96 -1.83
C PHE A 9 -3.40 -4.18 -3.03
N PHE A 10 -3.50 -5.43 -3.48
CA PHE A 10 -4.37 -5.84 -4.61
C PHE A 10 -5.08 -7.18 -4.33
N ASP A 11 -6.06 -7.18 -3.43
CA ASP A 11 -6.94 -8.35 -3.16
C ASP A 11 -6.26 -9.59 -2.51
N GLU A 12 -5.02 -9.46 -2.07
CA GLU A 12 -4.24 -10.57 -1.49
C GLU A 12 -4.40 -10.62 0.03
N GLU A 13 -5.63 -10.77 0.51
CA GLU A 13 -5.96 -10.71 1.95
C GLU A 13 -5.17 -11.72 2.81
N HIS A 14 -4.96 -12.93 2.29
CA HIS A 14 -4.21 -13.98 3.00
C HIS A 14 -2.73 -13.64 3.16
N ILE A 15 -2.12 -13.01 2.14
CA ILE A 15 -0.73 -12.59 2.18
C ILE A 15 -0.57 -11.39 3.12
N LEU A 16 -1.52 -10.45 3.07
CA LEU A 16 -1.58 -9.33 4.00
C LEU A 16 -1.66 -9.84 5.46
N ASP A 17 -2.54 -10.79 5.77
CA ASP A 17 -2.65 -11.35 7.11
C ASP A 17 -1.33 -11.98 7.59
N LEU A 18 -0.66 -12.72 6.71
CA LEU A 18 0.64 -13.32 7.02
C LEU A 18 1.70 -12.25 7.31
N ARG A 19 1.84 -11.26 6.41
CA ARG A 19 2.78 -10.15 6.54
C ARG A 19 2.57 -9.37 7.83
N LEU A 20 1.33 -8.97 8.12
CA LEU A 20 0.98 -8.21 9.32
C LEU A 20 1.30 -9.01 10.59
N ASN A 21 1.02 -10.32 10.62
CA ASN A 21 1.34 -11.15 11.79
C ASN A 21 2.84 -11.37 11.97
N ILE A 22 3.60 -11.56 10.89
CA ILE A 22 5.05 -11.78 10.97
C ILE A 22 5.77 -10.50 11.40
N LEU A 23 5.39 -9.35 10.83
CA LEU A 23 6.09 -8.08 11.04
C LEU A 23 5.59 -7.28 12.25
N ASP A 24 4.49 -7.68 12.91
CA ASP A 24 3.88 -6.91 14.00
C ASP A 24 4.87 -6.54 15.10
N GLU A 25 5.76 -7.44 15.51
CA GLU A 25 6.72 -7.16 16.58
C GLU A 25 7.92 -6.32 16.13
N PHE A 26 8.11 -6.16 14.81
CA PHE A 26 9.30 -5.54 14.22
C PHE A 26 9.05 -4.14 13.66
N VAL A 27 7.81 -3.82 13.30
CA VAL A 27 7.47 -2.53 12.68
C VAL A 27 6.47 -1.73 13.52
N ASP A 28 6.58 -0.40 13.41
CA ASP A 28 5.72 0.53 14.13
C ASP A 28 4.44 0.82 13.34
N PHE A 29 4.55 0.90 12.02
CA PHE A 29 3.45 1.24 11.13
C PHE A 29 3.43 0.38 9.87
N PHE A 30 2.22 -0.01 9.46
CA PHE A 30 1.94 -0.63 8.17
C PHE A 30 1.28 0.42 7.29
N VAL A 31 1.97 0.89 6.25
CA VAL A 31 1.48 1.94 5.34
C VAL A 31 1.21 1.32 3.98
N PHE A 32 -0.05 1.21 3.58
CA PHE A 32 -0.35 0.62 2.29
C PHE A 32 -1.49 1.31 1.56
N VAL A 33 -1.45 1.16 0.24
CA VAL A 33 -2.34 1.83 -0.70
C VAL A 33 -3.19 0.83 -1.45
N GLU A 34 -4.46 1.15 -1.63
CA GLU A 34 -5.35 0.45 -2.57
C GLU A 34 -5.99 1.49 -3.50
N SER A 35 -6.00 1.21 -4.81
CA SER A 35 -6.62 2.09 -5.79
C SER A 35 -7.99 1.60 -6.24
N THR A 36 -8.86 2.57 -6.60
CA THR A 36 -10.11 2.35 -7.34
C THR A 36 -9.88 2.11 -8.84
N THR A 37 -8.62 2.11 -9.30
CA THR A 37 -8.22 1.83 -10.67
C THR A 37 -7.18 0.71 -10.70
N ASP A 38 -7.33 -0.28 -11.58
CA ASP A 38 -6.33 -1.34 -11.78
C ASP A 38 -5.13 -0.86 -12.64
N HIS A 39 -4.09 -1.68 -12.73
CA HIS A 39 -2.87 -1.37 -13.52
C HIS A 39 -3.14 -1.13 -15.02
N GLN A 40 -4.31 -1.53 -15.54
CA GLN A 40 -4.72 -1.33 -16.92
C GLN A 40 -5.59 -0.08 -17.10
N GLY A 41 -5.89 0.64 -16.02
CA GLY A 41 -6.75 1.83 -16.05
C GLY A 41 -8.24 1.54 -15.89
N ASN A 42 -8.65 0.31 -15.60
CA ASN A 42 -10.06 -0.03 -15.42
C ASN A 42 -10.53 0.28 -13.98
N PRO A 43 -11.82 0.61 -13.78
CA PRO A 43 -12.39 0.73 -12.45
C PRO A 43 -12.31 -0.58 -11.66
N LYS A 44 -11.84 -0.50 -10.42
CA LYS A 44 -11.72 -1.60 -9.46
C LYS A 44 -12.42 -1.23 -8.14
N LYS A 45 -12.99 -2.23 -7.47
CA LYS A 45 -13.53 -2.08 -6.11
C LYS A 45 -12.41 -2.17 -5.07
N LEU A 46 -12.60 -1.47 -3.95
CA LEU A 46 -11.74 -1.61 -2.78
C LEU A 46 -12.12 -2.89 -2.03
N ASN A 47 -11.12 -3.71 -1.69
CA ASN A 47 -11.29 -5.02 -1.08
C ASN A 47 -10.85 -5.03 0.39
N PHE A 48 -10.03 -4.08 0.82
CA PHE A 48 -9.54 -4.06 2.20
C PHE A 48 -10.66 -3.74 3.21
N ASP A 49 -10.82 -4.61 4.20
CA ASP A 49 -11.74 -4.42 5.33
C ASP A 49 -10.98 -4.39 6.67
N ILE A 50 -10.88 -3.21 7.27
CA ILE A 50 -10.23 -3.01 8.56
C ILE A 50 -10.84 -3.87 9.68
N ASN A 51 -12.11 -4.28 9.58
CA ASN A 51 -12.78 -5.11 10.59
C ASN A 51 -12.17 -6.51 10.71
N LYS A 52 -11.52 -7.01 9.65
CA LYS A 52 -10.80 -8.28 9.68
C LYS A 52 -9.44 -8.18 10.37
N PHE A 53 -8.87 -6.98 10.46
CA PHE A 53 -7.52 -6.71 10.95
C PHE A 53 -7.48 -5.87 12.23
N GLN A 54 -8.49 -6.02 13.11
CA GLN A 54 -8.60 -5.19 14.33
C GLN A 54 -7.36 -5.24 15.23
N LYS A 55 -6.63 -6.37 15.25
CA LYS A 55 -5.37 -6.52 16.01
C LYS A 55 -4.36 -5.42 15.66
N PHE A 56 -4.25 -5.06 14.39
CA PHE A 56 -3.23 -4.13 13.88
C PHE A 56 -3.78 -2.72 13.62
N LYS A 57 -5.06 -2.45 13.97
CA LYS A 57 -5.77 -1.21 13.64
C LYS A 57 -5.02 0.07 14.05
N LYS A 58 -4.23 0.02 15.12
CA LYS A 58 -3.45 1.17 15.60
C LYS A 58 -2.18 1.43 14.78
N LYS A 59 -1.67 0.42 14.08
CA LYS A 59 -0.46 0.48 13.26
C LYS A 59 -0.76 0.68 11.78
N ILE A 60 -1.96 0.30 11.33
CA ILE A 60 -2.38 0.41 9.93
C ILE A 60 -2.64 1.86 9.55
N VAL A 61 -1.94 2.31 8.52
CA VAL A 61 -2.16 3.54 7.76
C VAL A 61 -2.60 3.14 6.36
N TYR A 62 -3.91 2.96 6.20
CA TYR A 62 -4.52 2.59 4.92
C TYR A 62 -4.89 3.82 4.10
N ILE A 63 -4.45 3.85 2.85
CA ILE A 63 -4.64 4.99 1.93
C ILE A 63 -5.44 4.52 0.72
N VAL A 64 -6.57 5.17 0.48
CA VAL A 64 -7.36 4.98 -0.74
C VAL A 64 -6.84 5.94 -1.81
N VAL A 65 -6.55 5.40 -3.00
CA VAL A 65 -6.16 6.17 -4.19
C VAL A 65 -7.34 6.19 -5.17
N ASP A 66 -8.14 7.25 -5.09
CA ASP A 66 -9.33 7.49 -5.91
C ASP A 66 -9.16 8.66 -6.90
N ASP A 67 -7.97 9.24 -6.96
CA ASP A 67 -7.60 10.42 -7.75
C ASP A 67 -6.71 10.08 -8.97
N THR A 68 -6.81 8.85 -9.49
CA THR A 68 -6.09 8.43 -10.70
C THR A 68 -6.62 9.18 -11.92
N GLU A 69 -5.80 10.06 -12.50
CA GLU A 69 -6.19 10.84 -13.68
C GLU A 69 -6.46 9.98 -14.92
N GLU A 70 -7.41 10.38 -15.75
CA GLU A 70 -7.67 9.70 -17.03
C GLU A 70 -6.47 9.78 -17.99
N SER A 71 -5.66 10.83 -17.85
CA SER A 71 -4.46 11.08 -18.67
C SER A 71 -3.42 9.96 -18.57
N ILE A 72 -3.36 9.28 -17.41
CA ILE A 72 -2.41 8.21 -17.08
C ILE A 72 -3.00 6.79 -17.22
N LYS A 73 -4.31 6.67 -17.41
CA LYS A 73 -5.00 5.40 -17.70
C LYS A 73 -4.79 5.03 -19.17
N ARG A 74 -3.64 4.43 -19.48
CA ARG A 74 -3.30 4.00 -20.85
C ARG A 74 -2.87 2.54 -20.85
N PRO A 75 -3.09 1.81 -21.96
CA PRO A 75 -2.61 0.45 -22.11
C PRO A 75 -1.11 0.39 -21.84
N HIS A 76 -0.72 -0.58 -21.03
CA HIS A 76 0.66 -0.83 -20.67
C HIS A 76 1.48 -1.25 -21.91
N ILE A 77 2.63 -0.61 -22.13
CA ILE A 77 3.52 -0.87 -23.28
C ILE A 77 4.86 -1.49 -22.82
N GLY A 78 5.06 -1.67 -21.51
CA GLY A 78 6.28 -2.18 -20.86
C GLY A 78 6.63 -1.44 -19.56
N GLY A 79 7.32 -2.09 -18.62
CA GLY A 79 7.74 -1.50 -17.33
C GLY A 79 6.64 -1.46 -16.26
N GLU A 80 6.64 -0.44 -15.41
CA GLU A 80 5.58 -0.17 -14.42
C GLU A 80 4.56 0.78 -15.03
N SER A 81 3.25 0.50 -14.92
CA SER A 81 2.24 1.41 -15.49
C SER A 81 2.28 2.80 -14.82
N LEU A 82 1.84 3.85 -15.51
CA LEU A 82 1.72 5.18 -14.88
C LEU A 82 0.69 5.17 -13.73
N VAL A 83 -0.34 4.32 -13.83
CA VAL A 83 -1.34 4.11 -12.78
C VAL A 83 -0.70 3.51 -11.53
N GLU A 84 0.12 2.49 -11.70
CA GLU A 84 0.88 1.83 -10.63
C GLU A 84 1.90 2.76 -9.98
N GLN A 85 2.64 3.53 -10.78
CA GLN A 85 3.53 4.56 -10.25
C GLN A 85 2.77 5.60 -9.42
N HIS A 86 1.58 6.03 -9.86
CA HIS A 86 0.72 6.94 -9.11
C HIS A 86 0.23 6.32 -7.79
N GLN A 87 -0.22 5.06 -7.83
CA GLN A 87 -0.63 4.33 -6.63
C GLN A 87 0.54 4.20 -5.65
N ARG A 88 1.71 3.73 -6.11
CA ARG A 88 2.91 3.57 -5.29
C ARG A 88 3.37 4.90 -4.69
N ASN A 89 3.44 5.96 -5.49
CA ASN A 89 3.82 7.29 -5.00
C ASN A 89 2.82 7.86 -3.99
N SER A 90 1.57 7.39 -4.01
CA SER A 90 0.56 7.78 -3.02
C SER A 90 0.84 7.23 -1.62
N LEU A 91 1.77 6.28 -1.44
CA LEU A 91 2.28 5.88 -0.11
C LEU A 91 2.83 7.07 0.68
N MET A 92 3.39 8.08 0.00
CA MET A 92 3.86 9.32 0.61
C MET A 92 2.77 10.03 1.42
N ARG A 93 1.48 9.83 1.09
CA ARG A 93 0.35 10.40 1.84
C ARG A 93 0.28 9.88 3.28
N GLY A 94 0.79 8.68 3.54
CA GLY A 94 0.86 8.05 4.86
C GLY A 94 2.12 8.40 5.67
N LEU A 95 3.15 8.95 5.01
CA LEU A 95 4.47 9.20 5.61
C LEU A 95 4.63 10.64 6.14
N LYS A 96 3.52 11.36 6.37
CA LYS A 96 3.54 12.80 6.74
C LYS A 96 4.20 13.10 8.09
N ASN A 97 4.25 12.12 8.99
CA ASN A 97 4.76 12.27 10.35
C ASN A 97 6.15 11.64 10.54
N CYS A 98 6.77 11.16 9.46
CA CYS A 98 8.11 10.59 9.50
C CYS A 98 9.14 11.65 9.89
N LYS A 99 10.17 11.20 10.58
CA LYS A 99 11.34 11.99 10.97
C LYS A 99 12.54 11.57 10.13
N ASP A 100 13.57 12.41 10.13
CA ASP A 100 14.81 12.18 9.38
C ASP A 100 15.55 10.90 9.80
N ASP A 101 15.30 10.40 11.03
CA ASP A 101 15.90 9.19 11.58
C ASP A 101 15.01 7.95 11.49
N ASP A 102 13.87 8.01 10.79
CA ASP A 102 12.97 6.88 10.60
C ASP A 102 13.37 6.02 9.39
N LEU A 103 13.04 4.72 9.45
CA LEU A 103 13.32 3.76 8.37
C LEU A 103 12.03 3.46 7.60
N ILE A 104 12.08 3.60 6.28
CA ILE A 104 11.00 3.23 5.37
C ILE A 104 11.43 2.01 4.57
N ILE A 105 10.67 0.93 4.68
CA ILE A 105 10.83 -0.28 3.87
C ILE A 105 9.75 -0.23 2.80
N LEU A 106 10.14 -0.36 1.54
CA LEU A 106 9.23 -0.45 0.40
C LEU A 106 9.43 -1.79 -0.29
N SER A 107 8.38 -2.60 -0.37
CA SER A 107 8.39 -3.90 -1.05
C SER A 107 7.00 -4.24 -1.58
N ASP A 108 6.90 -5.36 -2.28
CA ASP A 108 5.61 -5.95 -2.61
C ASP A 108 4.98 -6.65 -1.40
N VAL A 109 3.67 -6.88 -1.43
CA VAL A 109 2.91 -7.44 -0.29
C VAL A 109 3.38 -8.85 0.06
N ASP A 110 3.78 -9.65 -0.93
CA ASP A 110 4.31 -11.01 -0.81
C ASP A 110 5.82 -11.08 -0.52
N GLU A 111 6.53 -9.96 -0.62
CA GLU A 111 7.94 -9.84 -0.25
C GLU A 111 8.08 -9.40 1.21
N ILE A 112 8.15 -10.36 2.14
CA ILE A 112 8.35 -10.05 3.57
C ILE A 112 9.85 -9.76 3.82
N PRO A 113 10.21 -8.53 4.23
CA PRO A 113 11.58 -8.06 4.38
C PRO A 113 12.33 -8.60 5.61
#